data_AF-A0A7R9BXE8-F1
#
_entry.id   AF-A0A7R9BXE8-F1
#
_cell.length_a   1.000
_cell.length_b   1.000
_cell.length_c   1.000
_cell.angle_alpha   90.00
_cell.angle_beta   90.00
_cell.angle_gamma   90.00
#
_symmetry.space_group_name_H-M   'P 1'
#
loop_
_entity.id
_entity.type
_entity.pdbx_description
1 polymer ?
#
loop_
_entity_poly.entity_id
_entity_poly.type
_entity_poly.pdbx_seq_one_letter_code
_entity_poly.pdbx_strand_id
1 'polypeptide(L)'
;MGPTADDLHFNRGQLLNIGTLEAEKHGDYHCFVYHDLDMIPEKGNTPYKCFPWPLHLALGVEKLQYKPFYRGMSGVAIVPKQLIHQVNGHSNNFWGWGGEDDDFLLRFNSQGFNVMHYPAEVGRYRSLPHVPASPSPNRYKILKKEGGKRDSGLSNVNYVLVQTRLHPLYTIYDVNLTLSVK
;
A
#
# COMPACT_ATOMS: atom_id res chain seq x y z
N MET A 1 24.46 -19.38 7.41
CA MET A 1 24.38 -17.95 7.75
C MET A 1 22.98 -17.51 7.39
N GLY A 2 22.19 -17.07 8.37
CA GLY A 2 20.85 -16.53 8.09
C GLY A 2 20.96 -15.19 7.36
N PRO A 3 19.94 -14.79 6.60
CA PRO A 3 19.93 -13.48 5.95
C PRO A 3 20.13 -12.38 6.99
N THR A 4 21.02 -11.44 6.69
CA THR A 4 21.20 -10.21 7.45
C THR A 4 20.02 -9.27 7.20
N ALA A 5 19.85 -8.21 8.00
CA ALA A 5 18.81 -7.21 7.79
C ALA A 5 18.89 -6.55 6.39
N ASP A 6 20.07 -6.56 5.76
CA ASP A 6 20.32 -6.07 4.40
C ASP A 6 19.90 -7.06 3.29
N ASP A 7 19.66 -8.33 3.63
CA ASP A 7 19.12 -9.35 2.71
C ASP A 7 17.58 -9.39 2.68
N LEU A 8 16.94 -8.69 3.63
CA LEU A 8 15.49 -8.62 3.73
C LEU A 8 14.97 -7.49 2.86
N HIS A 9 14.38 -7.88 1.72
CA HIS A 9 13.74 -6.94 0.83
C HIS A 9 12.59 -6.22 1.55
N PHE A 10 12.35 -4.96 1.22
CA PHE A 10 11.19 -4.22 1.72
C PHE A 10 9.88 -4.92 1.35
N ASN A 11 8.93 -5.00 2.29
CA ASN A 11 7.59 -5.54 2.04
C ASN A 11 6.54 -4.48 2.35
N ARG A 12 6.18 -3.70 1.31
CA ARG A 12 5.23 -2.60 1.41
C ARG A 12 3.86 -3.09 1.89
N GLY A 13 3.34 -4.18 1.30
CA GLY A 13 2.02 -4.72 1.63
C GLY A 13 1.87 -5.09 3.10
N GLN A 14 2.86 -5.78 3.68
CA GLN A 14 2.86 -6.10 5.11
C GLN A 14 2.85 -4.84 5.98
N LEU A 15 3.69 -3.85 5.66
CA LEU A 15 3.78 -2.63 6.45
C LEU A 15 2.48 -1.82 6.40
N LEU A 16 1.78 -1.79 5.26
CA LEU A 16 0.46 -1.15 5.14
C LEU A 16 -0.62 -1.90 5.95
N ASN A 17 -0.58 -3.23 5.97
CA ASN A 17 -1.46 -4.05 6.82
C ASN A 17 -1.19 -3.77 8.31
N ILE A 18 0.07 -3.76 8.72
CA ILE A 18 0.49 -3.46 10.10
C ILE A 18 0.05 -2.06 10.50
N GLY A 19 0.30 -1.05 9.66
CA GLY A 19 -0.13 0.32 9.91
C GLY A 19 -1.65 0.44 10.06
N THR A 20 -2.42 -0.34 9.29
CA THR A 20 -3.88 -0.44 9.44
C THR A 20 -4.23 -0.97 10.83
N LEU A 21 -3.67 -2.11 11.23
CA LEU A 21 -3.95 -2.75 12.51
C LEU A 21 -3.52 -1.91 13.72
N GLU A 22 -2.34 -1.29 13.67
CA GLU A 22 -1.86 -0.44 14.76
C GLU A 22 -2.72 0.82 14.91
N ALA A 23 -3.06 1.48 13.81
CA ALA A 23 -3.97 2.64 13.87
C ALA A 23 -5.34 2.27 14.46
N GLU A 24 -5.91 1.11 14.12
CA GLU A 24 -7.20 0.67 14.70
C GLU A 24 -7.17 0.47 16.21
N LYS A 25 -6.00 0.28 16.84
CA LYS A 25 -5.87 0.22 18.30
C LYS A 25 -6.00 1.59 18.98
N HIS A 26 -5.79 2.67 18.23
CA HIS A 26 -5.73 4.04 18.76
C HIS A 26 -6.98 4.87 18.44
N GLY A 27 -7.86 4.41 17.57
CA GLY A 27 -9.09 5.12 17.25
C GLY A 27 -10.02 4.36 16.32
N ASP A 28 -11.28 4.79 16.31
CA ASP A 28 -12.29 4.27 15.39
C ASP A 28 -12.20 4.98 14.04
N TYR A 29 -11.13 4.65 13.30
CA TYR A 29 -10.91 5.17 11.96
C TYR A 29 -11.85 4.48 10.96
N HIS A 30 -12.60 5.26 10.21
CA HIS A 30 -13.50 4.74 9.17
C HIS A 30 -12.81 4.54 7.82
N CYS A 31 -11.59 5.03 7.65
CA CYS A 31 -10.88 5.09 6.37
C CYS A 31 -9.37 5.13 6.57
N PHE A 32 -8.63 4.58 5.61
CA PHE A 32 -7.18 4.61 5.56
C PHE A 32 -6.72 5.22 4.25
N VAL A 33 -5.65 6.02 4.36
CA VAL A 33 -4.91 6.55 3.22
C VAL A 33 -3.55 5.87 3.19
N TYR A 34 -3.32 5.05 2.18
CA TYR A 34 -2.04 4.44 1.90
C TYR A 34 -1.26 5.36 0.99
N HIS A 35 -0.06 5.77 1.41
CA HIS A 35 0.61 6.90 0.81
C HIS A 35 2.12 6.72 0.80
N ASP A 36 2.72 6.74 -0.39
CA ASP A 36 4.17 6.70 -0.55
C ASP A 36 4.82 8.01 -0.05
N LEU A 37 5.86 7.91 0.78
CA LEU A 37 6.47 9.07 1.44
C LEU A 37 7.08 10.10 0.49
N ASP A 38 7.41 9.70 -0.74
CA ASP A 38 8.02 10.53 -1.77
C ASP A 38 6.99 11.25 -2.65
N MET A 39 5.68 11.13 -2.38
CA MET A 39 4.63 11.66 -3.25
C MET A 39 3.96 12.91 -2.65
N ILE A 40 4.20 14.10 -3.19
CA ILE A 40 3.62 15.34 -2.66
C ILE A 40 2.48 15.81 -3.56
N PRO A 41 1.24 16.00 -3.03
CA PRO A 41 0.14 16.53 -3.83
C PRO A 41 0.45 17.98 -4.25
N GLU A 42 0.33 18.29 -5.53
CA GLU A 42 0.61 19.64 -6.06
C GLU A 42 -0.58 20.59 -5.91
N LYS A 43 -1.76 20.05 -5.64
CA LYS A 43 -3.01 20.80 -5.52
C LYS A 43 -3.55 20.71 -4.10
N GLY A 44 -3.84 21.86 -3.49
CA GLY A 44 -4.39 21.93 -2.14
C GLY A 44 -5.81 21.36 -2.00
N ASN A 45 -6.50 21.10 -3.11
CA ASN A 45 -7.83 20.50 -3.14
C ASN A 45 -7.81 18.97 -3.37
N THR A 46 -6.63 18.32 -3.36
CA THR A 46 -6.54 16.86 -3.42
C THR A 46 -7.28 16.26 -2.23
N PRO A 47 -8.28 15.38 -2.45
CA PRO A 47 -9.22 15.01 -1.40
C PRO A 47 -8.67 13.90 -0.50
N TYR A 48 -7.95 14.27 0.57
CA TYR A 48 -7.58 13.38 1.67
C TYR A 48 -8.75 13.16 2.62
N LYS A 49 -9.81 12.53 2.11
CA LYS A 49 -11.04 12.21 2.85
C LYS A 49 -11.60 10.87 2.41
N CYS A 50 -12.47 10.29 3.23
CA CYS A 50 -13.12 9.03 2.93
C CYS A 50 -14.13 9.15 1.77
N PHE A 51 -14.24 8.09 0.99
CA PHE A 51 -15.24 7.87 -0.06
C PHE A 51 -15.83 6.47 0.12
N PRO A 52 -17.09 6.20 -0.30
CA PRO A 52 -17.69 4.88 -0.10
C PRO A 52 -17.13 3.77 -1.02
N TRP A 53 -16.12 4.09 -1.85
CA TRP A 53 -15.44 3.18 -2.77
C TRP A 53 -13.92 3.33 -2.65
N PRO A 54 -13.12 2.32 -3.05
CA PRO A 54 -11.67 2.48 -3.13
C PRO A 54 -11.31 3.50 -4.21
N LEU A 55 -10.40 4.42 -3.87
CA LEU A 55 -10.01 5.53 -4.72
C LEU A 55 -8.49 5.59 -4.86
N HIS A 56 -7.99 5.56 -6.09
CA HIS A 56 -6.60 5.88 -6.41
C HIS A 56 -6.47 7.38 -6.73
N LEU A 57 -5.59 8.07 -6.00
CA LEU A 57 -5.37 9.52 -6.12
C LEU A 57 -4.20 9.89 -7.05
N ALA A 58 -3.14 9.08 -7.06
CA ALA A 58 -1.86 9.41 -7.70
C ALA A 58 -1.80 9.09 -9.21
N LEU A 59 -2.86 9.42 -9.96
CA LEU A 59 -2.94 9.11 -11.39
C LEU A 59 -2.00 10.00 -12.25
N GLY A 60 -1.84 11.26 -11.86
CA GLY A 60 -0.98 12.23 -12.55
C GLY A 60 0.34 12.44 -11.82
N VAL A 61 1.38 11.68 -12.15
CA VAL A 61 2.69 11.81 -11.50
C VAL A 61 3.67 12.60 -12.38
N GLU A 62 4.42 13.54 -11.79
CA GLU A 62 5.39 14.40 -12.49
C GLU A 62 6.41 13.58 -13.31
N LYS A 63 6.95 12.50 -12.75
CA LYS A 63 7.90 11.60 -13.43
C LYS A 63 7.35 10.92 -14.68
N LEU A 64 6.02 10.85 -14.80
CA LEU A 64 5.29 10.33 -15.95
C LEU A 64 4.73 11.46 -16.83
N GLN A 65 5.21 12.69 -16.64
CA GLN A 65 4.71 13.90 -17.30
C GLN A 65 3.20 14.09 -17.10
N TYR A 66 2.68 13.70 -15.94
CA TYR A 66 1.26 13.72 -15.58
C TYR A 66 0.34 12.89 -16.49
N LYS A 67 0.92 11.99 -17.31
CA LYS A 67 0.14 11.08 -18.14
C LYS A 67 -0.18 9.82 -17.34
N PRO A 68 -1.46 9.38 -17.31
CA PRO A 68 -1.80 8.09 -16.71
C PRO A 68 -1.01 6.98 -17.39
N PHE A 69 -0.11 6.33 -16.66
CA PHE A 69 0.66 5.20 -17.19
C PHE A 69 -0.11 3.88 -17.04
N TYR A 70 -0.77 3.70 -15.89
CA TYR A 70 -1.62 2.55 -15.63
C TYR A 70 -2.72 2.89 -14.63
N ARG A 71 -3.83 2.13 -14.67
CA ARG A 71 -4.96 2.27 -13.75
C ARG A 71 -4.86 1.22 -12.65
N GLY A 72 -4.07 1.49 -11.62
CA GLY A 72 -4.04 0.67 -10.40
C GLY A 72 -4.14 1.49 -9.13
N MET A 73 -3.45 1.06 -8.07
CA MET A 73 -3.58 1.61 -6.73
C MET A 73 -2.24 2.03 -6.10
N SER A 74 -1.19 2.20 -6.92
CA SER A 74 0.13 2.61 -6.45
C SER A 74 0.19 4.09 -6.04
N GLY A 75 1.27 4.48 -5.36
CA GLY A 75 1.46 5.87 -4.93
C GLY A 75 0.55 6.23 -3.76
N VAL A 76 -0.69 6.62 -4.06
CA VAL A 76 -1.66 7.08 -3.05
C VAL A 76 -3.04 6.50 -3.30
N ALA A 77 -3.54 5.73 -2.34
CA ALA A 77 -4.86 5.13 -2.35
C ALA A 77 -5.64 5.44 -1.07
N ILE A 78 -6.95 5.64 -1.22
CA ILE A 78 -7.89 5.84 -0.12
C ILE A 78 -8.88 4.69 -0.12
N VAL A 79 -9.04 4.03 1.02
CA VAL A 79 -9.94 2.88 1.14
C VAL A 79 -10.73 2.94 2.45
N PRO A 80 -12.06 2.73 2.42
CA PRO A 80 -12.86 2.51 3.61
C PRO A 80 -12.39 1.31 4.43
N LYS A 81 -12.42 1.44 5.76
CA LYS A 81 -12.09 0.34 6.69
C LYS A 81 -12.82 -0.95 6.31
N GLN A 82 -14.14 -0.88 6.11
CA GLN A 82 -14.96 -2.04 5.76
C GLN A 82 -14.43 -2.77 4.51
N LEU A 83 -14.03 -2.03 3.48
CA LEU A 83 -13.54 -2.62 2.24
C LEU A 83 -12.15 -3.22 2.39
N ILE A 84 -11.26 -2.62 3.20
CA ILE A 84 -9.94 -3.20 3.53
C ILE A 84 -10.12 -4.56 4.19
N HIS A 85 -10.98 -4.65 5.21
CA HIS A 85 -11.25 -5.91 5.91
C HIS A 85 -11.91 -6.93 4.97
N GLN A 86 -12.84 -6.50 4.11
CA GLN A 86 -13.49 -7.39 3.14
C GLN A 86 -12.52 -7.99 2.11
N VAL A 87 -11.51 -7.22 1.67
CA VAL A 87 -10.46 -7.71 0.77
C VAL A 87 -9.27 -8.34 1.47
N ASN A 88 -9.32 -8.48 2.80
CA ASN A 88 -8.22 -8.93 3.65
C ASN A 88 -6.92 -8.12 3.44
N GLY A 89 -7.03 -6.80 3.26
CA GLY A 89 -5.90 -5.90 3.05
C GLY A 89 -5.00 -6.28 1.84
N HIS A 90 -3.73 -5.91 1.94
CA HIS A 90 -2.70 -6.22 0.94
C HIS A 90 -2.19 -7.66 1.11
N SER A 91 -1.61 -8.26 0.08
CA SER A 91 -0.88 -9.53 0.23
C SER A 91 0.39 -9.36 1.06
N ASN A 92 0.68 -10.33 1.94
CA ASN A 92 1.94 -10.37 2.70
C ASN A 92 3.11 -10.96 1.89
N ASN A 93 2.88 -11.42 0.65
CA ASN A 93 3.82 -12.27 -0.08
C ASN A 93 4.72 -11.52 -1.08
N PHE A 94 4.52 -10.21 -1.28
CA PHE A 94 5.32 -9.38 -2.18
C PHE A 94 6.54 -8.80 -1.46
N TRP A 95 7.66 -9.52 -1.57
CA TRP A 95 8.97 -9.08 -1.10
C TRP A 95 9.74 -8.41 -2.25
N GLY A 96 10.18 -7.16 -2.02
CA GLY A 96 10.85 -6.32 -3.02
C GLY A 96 9.85 -5.53 -3.89
N TRP A 97 10.38 -4.83 -4.89
CA TRP A 97 9.57 -3.90 -5.69
C TRP A 97 8.68 -4.59 -6.72
N GLY A 98 7.36 -4.32 -6.63
CA GLY A 98 6.38 -4.50 -7.69
C GLY A 98 5.40 -5.66 -7.51
N GLY A 99 4.21 -5.47 -8.07
CA GLY A 99 3.12 -6.44 -8.13
C GLY A 99 2.14 -6.40 -6.95
N GLU A 100 2.51 -5.76 -5.84
CA GLU A 100 1.66 -5.64 -4.65
C GLU A 100 0.45 -4.71 -4.86
N ASP A 101 0.65 -3.59 -5.56
CA ASP A 101 -0.46 -2.67 -5.89
C ASP A 101 -1.39 -3.26 -6.96
N ASP A 102 -0.83 -4.07 -7.87
CA ASP A 102 -1.60 -4.81 -8.87
C ASP A 102 -2.47 -5.88 -8.21
N ASP A 103 -1.92 -6.64 -7.26
CA ASP A 103 -2.68 -7.59 -6.46
C ASP A 103 -3.78 -6.89 -5.65
N PHE A 104 -3.48 -5.74 -5.03
CA PHE A 104 -4.47 -5.01 -4.25
C PHE A 104 -5.66 -4.57 -5.11
N LEU A 105 -5.42 -4.04 -6.33
CA LEU A 105 -6.46 -3.79 -7.32
C LEU A 105 -7.26 -5.07 -7.63
N LEU A 106 -6.56 -6.18 -7.92
CA LEU A 106 -7.21 -7.46 -8.27
C LEU A 106 -8.10 -7.99 -7.15
N ARG A 107 -7.77 -7.74 -5.88
CA ARG A 107 -8.60 -8.16 -4.73
C ARG A 107 -9.94 -7.41 -4.66
N PHE A 108 -9.95 -6.13 -5.01
CA PHE A 108 -11.21 -5.37 -5.14
C PHE A 108 -12.02 -5.87 -6.32
N ASN A 109 -11.38 -6.03 -7.48
CA ASN A 109 -12.05 -6.51 -8.69
C ASN A 109 -12.65 -7.91 -8.49
N SER A 110 -11.94 -8.81 -7.77
CA SER A 110 -12.43 -10.17 -7.47
C SER A 110 -13.60 -10.19 -6.47
N GLN A 111 -13.95 -9.05 -5.88
CA GLN A 111 -15.14 -8.86 -5.03
C GLN A 111 -16.21 -8.00 -5.69
N GLY A 112 -16.05 -7.64 -6.97
CA GLY A 112 -17.00 -6.81 -7.69
C GLY A 112 -16.95 -5.33 -7.30
N PHE A 113 -15.91 -4.89 -6.58
CA PHE A 113 -15.70 -3.48 -6.29
C PHE A 113 -15.03 -2.78 -7.46
N ASN A 114 -15.52 -1.60 -7.80
CA ASN A 114 -14.89 -0.75 -8.79
C ASN A 114 -13.91 0.22 -8.10
N VAL A 115 -12.64 0.19 -8.50
CA VAL A 115 -11.64 1.17 -8.05
C VAL A 115 -11.78 2.44 -8.86
N MET A 116 -12.16 3.51 -8.18
CA MET A 116 -12.26 4.83 -8.80
C MET A 116 -10.88 5.45 -8.92
N HIS A 117 -10.68 6.24 -9.97
CA HIS A 117 -9.41 6.90 -10.25
C HIS A 117 -9.67 8.40 -10.31
N TYR A 118 -8.96 9.15 -9.47
CA TYR A 118 -9.10 10.60 -9.45
C TYR A 118 -8.52 11.19 -10.74
N PRO A 119 -9.16 12.20 -11.36
CA PRO A 119 -8.69 12.77 -12.63
C PRO A 119 -7.25 13.25 -12.54
N ALA A 120 -6.41 12.92 -13.53
CA ALA A 120 -4.98 13.23 -13.52
C ALA A 120 -4.68 14.74 -13.53
N GLU A 121 -5.65 15.55 -13.95
CA GLU A 121 -5.58 17.01 -13.94
C GLU A 121 -5.64 17.59 -12.52
N VAL A 122 -6.30 16.88 -11.59
CA VAL A 122 -6.50 17.30 -10.20
C VAL A 122 -5.61 16.49 -9.26
N GLY A 123 -5.56 15.16 -9.43
CA GLY A 123 -4.71 14.23 -8.68
C GLY A 123 -3.25 14.28 -9.14
N ARG A 124 -2.66 15.47 -9.12
CA ARG A 124 -1.26 15.69 -9.49
C ARG A 124 -0.35 15.52 -8.30
N TYR A 125 0.69 14.73 -8.50
CA TYR A 125 1.70 14.45 -7.49
C TYR A 125 3.11 14.68 -8.05
N ARG A 126 3.91 15.41 -7.28
CA ARG A 126 5.35 15.49 -7.45
C ARG A 126 5.99 14.28 -6.76
N SER A 127 6.89 13.59 -7.45
CA SER A 127 7.70 12.52 -6.85
C SER A 127 9.04 13.11 -6.42
N LEU A 128 9.38 12.98 -5.14
CA LEU A 128 10.65 13.42 -4.61
C LEU A 128 11.80 12.57 -5.19
N PRO A 129 12.98 13.15 -5.43
CA PRO A 129 14.12 12.42 -5.96
C PRO A 129 14.50 11.23 -5.07
N HIS A 130 14.62 10.04 -5.67
CA HIS A 130 15.05 8.82 -4.99
C HIS A 130 15.71 7.86 -5.98
N VAL A 131 16.50 6.91 -5.45
CA VAL A 131 17.07 5.82 -6.23
C VAL A 131 15.96 4.78 -6.48
N PRO A 132 15.64 4.44 -7.74
CA PRO A 132 14.63 3.42 -8.02
C PRO A 132 15.04 2.06 -7.43
N ALA A 133 14.09 1.38 -6.77
CA ALA A 133 14.30 0.04 -6.28
C ALA A 133 14.36 -0.97 -7.43
N SER A 134 15.20 -1.99 -7.29
CA SER A 134 15.27 -3.09 -8.25
C SER A 134 13.98 -3.93 -8.23
N PRO A 135 13.39 -4.22 -9.41
CA PRO A 135 12.35 -5.24 -9.57
C PRO A 135 12.58 -6.53 -8.80
N SER A 136 11.58 -6.95 -8.02
CA SER A 136 11.55 -8.33 -7.52
C SER A 136 11.41 -9.28 -8.72
N PRO A 137 12.34 -10.24 -8.92
CA PRO A 137 12.29 -11.16 -10.07
C PRO A 137 11.05 -12.08 -10.03
N ASN A 138 10.48 -12.27 -8.84
CA ASN A 138 9.34 -13.16 -8.62
C ASN A 138 7.98 -12.46 -8.73
N ARG A 139 7.91 -11.12 -8.87
CA ARG A 139 6.65 -10.36 -8.80
C ARG A 139 5.55 -10.89 -9.72
N TYR A 140 5.88 -11.19 -10.98
CA TYR A 140 4.89 -11.68 -11.95
C TYR A 140 4.50 -13.14 -11.68
N LYS A 141 5.44 -13.94 -11.15
CA LYS A 141 5.16 -15.33 -10.76
C LYS A 141 4.19 -15.37 -9.57
N ILE A 142 4.41 -14.52 -8.57
CA ILE A 142 3.52 -14.37 -7.41
C ILE A 142 2.17 -13.83 -7.87
N LEU A 143 2.14 -12.73 -8.63
CA LEU A 143 0.90 -12.13 -9.13
C LEU A 143 0.08 -13.11 -9.97
N LYS A 144 0.70 -13.89 -10.86
CA LYS A 144 0.00 -14.92 -11.64
C LYS A 144 -0.59 -16.03 -10.78
N LYS A 145 0.10 -16.41 -9.70
CA LYS A 145 -0.30 -17.54 -8.84
C LYS A 145 -1.33 -17.12 -7.78
N GLU A 146 -1.23 -15.91 -7.27
CA GLU A 146 -1.89 -15.47 -6.04
C GLU A 146 -2.71 -14.18 -6.22
N GLY A 147 -2.65 -13.56 -7.40
CA GLY A 147 -3.35 -12.32 -7.73
C GLY A 147 -4.84 -12.36 -7.42
N GLY A 148 -5.31 -11.39 -6.62
CA GLY A 148 -6.70 -11.24 -6.23
C GLY A 148 -7.21 -12.27 -5.21
N LYS A 149 -6.37 -13.24 -4.80
CA LYS A 149 -6.67 -14.14 -3.69
C LYS A 149 -6.53 -13.40 -2.37
N ARG A 150 -7.17 -13.93 -1.32
CA ARG A 150 -7.23 -13.33 0.01
C ARG A 150 -6.73 -14.27 1.12
N ASP A 151 -6.02 -15.32 0.74
CA ASP A 151 -5.45 -16.32 1.68
C ASP A 151 -4.32 -15.74 2.54
N SER A 152 -3.69 -14.65 2.07
CA SER A 152 -2.64 -13.89 2.75
C SER A 152 -3.06 -12.43 2.83
N GLY A 153 -2.94 -11.80 4.00
CA GLY A 153 -3.15 -10.37 4.17
C GLY A 153 -3.38 -9.92 5.61
N LEU A 154 -4.31 -8.99 5.82
CA LEU A 154 -4.53 -8.29 7.10
C LEU A 154 -4.74 -9.25 8.28
N SER A 155 -5.55 -10.30 8.09
CA SER A 155 -5.92 -11.25 9.13
C SER A 155 -4.79 -12.18 9.58
N ASN A 156 -3.71 -12.28 8.79
CA ASN A 156 -2.60 -13.18 9.07
C ASN A 156 -1.21 -12.56 8.81
N VAL A 157 -1.12 -11.23 8.85
CA VAL A 157 0.17 -10.54 8.87
C VAL A 157 0.86 -10.83 10.20
N ASN A 158 2.11 -11.29 10.14
CA ASN A 158 2.87 -11.71 11.32
C ASN A 158 4.06 -10.79 11.56
N TYR A 159 4.06 -10.10 12.69
CA TYR A 159 5.07 -9.11 13.03
C TYR A 159 5.25 -9.00 14.54
N VAL A 160 6.41 -8.49 14.94
CA VAL A 160 6.68 -8.09 16.32
C VAL A 160 6.80 -6.58 16.35
N LEU A 161 5.95 -5.91 17.13
CA LEU A 161 6.10 -4.48 17.42
C LEU A 161 7.28 -4.30 18.37
N VAL A 162 8.34 -3.67 17.88
CA VAL A 162 9.58 -3.40 18.62
C VAL A 162 9.42 -2.15 19.47
N GLN A 163 8.93 -1.07 18.86
CA GLN A 163 8.77 0.21 19.54
C GLN A 163 7.66 1.04 18.88
N THR A 164 6.94 1.79 19.71
CA THR A 164 6.09 2.91 19.24
C THR A 164 6.75 4.23 19.66
N ARG A 165 6.93 5.15 18.71
CA ARG A 165 7.44 6.50 18.97
C ARG A 165 6.41 7.55 18.57
N LEU A 166 5.93 8.28 19.57
CA LEU A 166 5.03 9.42 19.38
C LEU A 166 5.86 10.67 19.12
N HIS A 167 5.69 11.28 17.96
CA HIS A 167 6.25 12.59 17.63
C HIS A 167 5.12 13.63 17.54
N PRO A 168 5.43 14.93 17.64
CA PRO A 168 4.39 15.98 17.57
C PRO A 168 3.52 15.96 16.31
N LEU A 169 4.04 15.43 15.19
CA LEU A 169 3.37 15.45 13.88
C LEU A 169 3.04 14.07 13.32
N TYR A 170 3.55 12.99 13.92
CA TYR A 170 3.37 11.62 13.40
C TYR A 170 3.73 10.59 14.46
N THR A 171 3.33 9.35 14.23
CA THR A 171 3.71 8.19 15.05
C THR A 171 4.51 7.23 14.19
N ILE A 172 5.62 6.71 14.72
CA ILE A 172 6.36 5.61 14.09
C ILE A 172 6.08 4.31 14.85
N TYR A 173 5.73 3.26 14.13
CA TYR A 173 5.71 1.88 14.63
C TYR A 173 6.91 1.14 14.03
N ASP A 174 7.90 0.83 14.86
CA ASP A 174 9.02 -0.01 14.46
C ASP A 174 8.63 -1.47 14.64
N VAL A 175 8.78 -2.24 13.56
CA VAL A 175 8.34 -3.63 13.53
C VAL A 175 9.41 -4.54 12.94
N ASN A 176 9.50 -5.75 13.49
CA ASN A 176 10.23 -6.85 12.88
C ASN A 176 9.23 -7.71 12.12
N LEU A 177 9.43 -7.84 10.81
CA LEU A 177 8.63 -8.74 9.99
C LEU A 177 9.09 -10.18 10.23
N THR A 178 8.15 -11.04 10.54
CA THR A 178 8.43 -12.47 10.75
C THR A 178 8.28 -13.17 9.40
N LEU A 179 9.37 -13.69 8.85
CA LEU A 179 9.29 -14.56 7.69
C LEU A 179 8.53 -15.83 8.09
N SER A 180 7.33 -16.02 7.55
CA SER A 180 6.63 -17.29 7.62
C SER A 180 7.43 -18.31 6.82
N VAL A 181 8.29 -19.08 7.49
CA VAL A 181 8.92 -20.26 6.91
C VAL A 181 7.79 -21.26 6.68
N LYS A 182 7.36 -21.40 5.42
CA LYS A 182 6.53 -22.52 4.98
C LYS A 182 7.42 -23.67 4.57
#